data_AF-A0A848UHQ9-F1
#
_entry.id   AF-A0A848UHQ9-F1
#
_cell.length_a   1.000
_cell.length_b   1.000
_cell.length_c   1.000
_cell.angle_alpha   90.00
_cell.angle_beta   90.00
_cell.angle_gamma   90.00
#
_symmetry.space_group_name_H-M   'P 1'
#
loop_
_entity.id
_entity.type
_entity.pdbx_description
1 polymer ?
#
loop_
_entity_poly.entity_id
_entity_poly.type
_entity_poly.pdbx_seq_one_letter_code
_entity_poly.pdbx_strand_id
1 'polypeptide(L)' 'MNRNQVLCIGVVSAIGTSIGVTSGAVTGNIAWGMLYGSIGGIIIGLLLALLIFKDSKDERI' A
#
# COMPACT_ATOMS: atom_id res chain seq x y z
N MET A 1 -7.52 7.94 -11.56
CA MET A 1 -7.22 7.81 -10.12
C MET A 1 -7.89 8.95 -9.38
N ASN A 2 -8.88 8.65 -8.55
CA ASN A 2 -9.50 9.63 -7.67
C ASN A 2 -8.54 9.98 -6.51
N ARG A 3 -8.69 11.15 -5.89
CA ARG A 3 -7.96 11.58 -4.69
C ARG A 3 -8.00 10.52 -3.58
N ASN A 4 -9.14 9.85 -3.41
CA ASN A 4 -9.31 8.78 -2.43
C ASN A 4 -8.46 7.54 -2.75
N GLN A 5 -8.29 7.20 -4.02
CA GLN A 5 -7.43 6.09 -4.44
C GLN A 5 -5.96 6.41 -4.18
N VAL A 6 -5.53 7.64 -4.50
CA VAL A 6 -4.15 8.10 -4.25
C VAL A 6 -3.84 8.09 -2.76
N LEU A 7 -4.76 8.60 -1.93
CA LEU A 7 -4.61 8.61 -0.47
C LEU A 7 -4.55 7.19 0.10
N CYS A 8 -5.43 6.29 -0.36
CA CYS A 8 -5.45 4.91 0.10
C CYS A 8 -4.14 4.19 -0.22
N ILE A 9 -3.63 4.31 -1.46
CA ILE A 9 -2.35 3.74 -1.86
C ILE A 9 -1.20 4.34 -1.04
N GLY A 10 -1.20 5.66 -0.81
CA GLY A 10 -0.18 6.34 -0.01
C GLY A 10 -0.13 5.85 1.44
N VAL A 11 -1.28 5.73 2.10
CA VAL A 11 -1.37 5.25 3.49
C VAL A 11 -0.91 3.80 3.59
N VAL A 12 -1.39 2.92 2.71
CA VAL A 12 -1.01 1.49 2.75
C VAL A 12 0.47 1.29 2.41
N SER A 13 1.02 2.07 1.48
CA SER A 13 2.46 2.03 1.14
C SER A 13 3.35 2.45 2.32
N ALA A 14 2.96 3.52 3.04
CA ALA A 14 3.69 3.98 4.22
C ALA A 14 3.67 2.92 5.34
N ILE A 15 2.50 2.31 5.59
CA ILE A 15 2.33 1.23 6.57
C ILE A 15 3.14 -0.01 6.17
N GLY A 16 3.05 -0.45 4.92
CA GLY A 16 3.77 -1.62 4.41
C GLY A 16 5.29 -1.43 4.49
N THR A 17 5.78 -0.24 4.15
CA THR A 17 7.21 0.10 4.27
C THR A 17 7.68 0.08 5.73
N SER A 18 6.91 0.65 6.65
CA SER A 18 7.24 0.64 8.10
C SER A 18 7.33 -0.78 8.66
N ILE A 19 6.37 -1.64 8.29
CA ILE A 19 6.37 -3.06 8.71
C ILE A 19 7.55 -3.80 8.10
N GLY A 20 7.84 -3.57 6.81
CA GLY A 20 8.98 -4.15 6.12
C GLY A 20 10.32 -3.79 6.73
N VAL A 21 10.53 -2.50 7.02
CA VAL A 21 11.75 -2.01 7.68
C VAL A 21 11.89 -2.63 9.08
N THR A 22 10.81 -2.72 9.84
CA THR A 22 10.82 -3.33 11.18
C THR A 22 11.20 -4.81 11.10
N SER A 23 10.58 -5.57 10.18
CA SER A 23 10.90 -6.99 9.97
C SER A 23 12.34 -7.20 9.47
N GLY A 24 12.81 -6.34 8.56
CA GLY A 24 14.18 -6.32 8.08
C GLY A 24 15.20 -6.00 9.17
N ALA A 25 14.86 -5.10 10.09
CA ALA A 25 15.69 -4.79 11.25
C ALA A 25 15.82 -5.97 12.21
N VAL A 26 14.74 -6.71 12.45
CA VAL A 26 14.75 -7.93 13.30
C VAL A 26 15.56 -9.07 12.66
N THR A 27 15.49 -9.21 11.34
CA THR A 27 16.18 -10.28 10.59
C THR A 27 17.64 -9.92 10.24
N GLY A 28 18.12 -8.74 10.66
CA GLY A 28 19.48 -8.25 10.37
C GLY A 28 19.71 -7.83 8.92
N ASN A 29 18.66 -7.72 8.11
CA ASN A 29 18.74 -7.44 6.68
C ASN A 29 17.69 -6.40 6.24
N ILE A 30 17.90 -5.17 6.69
CA ILE A 30 16.95 -4.04 6.58
C ILE A 30 16.61 -3.72 5.12
N ALA A 31 17.61 -3.75 4.22
CA ALA A 31 17.43 -3.46 2.80
C ALA A 31 16.41 -4.40 2.15
N TRP A 32 16.49 -5.70 2.44
CA TRP A 32 15.57 -6.69 1.92
C TRP A 32 14.18 -6.57 2.56
N GLY A 33 14.11 -6.36 3.87
CA GLY A 33 12.82 -6.12 4.55
C GLY A 33 12.08 -4.90 4.02
N MET A 34 12.80 -3.81 3.73
CA MET A 34 12.24 -2.61 3.11
C MET A 34 11.69 -2.88 1.71
N LEU A 35 12.44 -3.61 0.87
CA LEU A 35 11.99 -3.97 -0.48
C LEU A 35 10.71 -4.82 -0.42
N TYR A 36 10.70 -5.88 0.38
CA TYR A 36 9.53 -6.76 0.50
C TYR A 36 8.31 -6.04 1.09
N GLY A 37 8.50 -5.20 2.12
CA GLY A 37 7.40 -4.46 2.73
C GLY A 37 6.84 -3.35 1.83
N SER A 38 7.69 -2.66 1.08
CA SER A 38 7.26 -1.62 0.13
C SER A 38 6.51 -2.23 -1.06
N ILE A 39 7.06 -3.29 -1.67
CA ILE A 39 6.40 -4.01 -2.76
C ILE A 39 5.07 -4.61 -2.29
N GLY A 40 5.07 -5.26 -1.12
CA GLY A 40 3.85 -5.81 -0.53
C GLY A 40 2.80 -4.73 -0.23
N GLY A 41 3.21 -3.61 0.39
CA GLY A 41 2.34 -2.48 0.68
C GLY A 41 1.74 -1.84 -0.57
N ILE A 42 2.51 -1.69 -1.64
CA ILE A 42 2.02 -1.14 -2.91
C ILE A 42 1.03 -2.10 -3.57
N ILE A 43 1.32 -3.40 -3.61
CA ILE A 43 0.42 -4.41 -4.21
C ILE A 43 -0.91 -4.47 -3.45
N ILE A 44 -0.86 -4.53 -2.12
CA ILE A 44 -2.06 -4.55 -1.27
C ILE A 44 -2.84 -3.24 -1.41
N GLY A 45 -2.15 -2.10 -1.41
CA GLY A 45 -2.76 -0.78 -1.58
C GLY A 45 -3.43 -0.62 -2.94
N LEU A 46 -2.81 -1.13 -4.01
CA LEU A 46 -3.36 -1.12 -5.35
C LEU A 46 -4.59 -2.03 -5.45
N LEU A 47 -4.53 -3.26 -4.89
CA LEU A 47 -5.65 -4.19 -4.87
C LEU A 47 -6.84 -3.61 -4.09
N LEU A 48 -6.60 -3.04 -2.90
CA LEU A 48 -7.65 -2.39 -2.10
C LEU A 48 -8.23 -1.18 -2.83
N ALA A 49 -7.38 -0.33 -3.42
CA ALA A 49 -7.84 0.84 -4.16
C ALA A 49 -8.66 0.46 -5.40
N LEU A 50 -8.34 -0.65 -6.06
CA LEU A 50 -9.10 -1.18 -7.19
C LEU A 50 -10.34 -1.98 -6.77
N LEU A 51 -10.38 -2.60 -5.59
CA LEU A 51 -11.55 -3.35 -5.12
C LEU A 51 -12.62 -2.42 -4.53
N ILE A 52 -12.21 -1.47 -3.67
CA ILE A 52 -13.10 -0.57 -2.92
C ILE A 52 -13.58 0.61 -3.76
N PHE A 53 -12.68 1.25 -4.54
CA PHE A 53 -13.04 2.45 -5.30
C PHE A 53 -13.43 2.17 -6.75
N LYS A 54 -13.66 0.91 -7.14
CA LYS A 54 -14.23 0.57 -8.46
C LYS A 54 -15.66 1.10 -8.62
N ASP A 55 -16.41 1.15 -7.51
CA ASP A 55 -17.81 1.54 -7.47
C ASP A 55 -18.03 3.07 -7.43
N SER A 56 -17.00 3.87 -7.19
CA SER A 56 -17.13 5.35 -7.19
C SER A 56 -17.29 5.97 -8.59
N LYS A 57 -17.63 5.17 -9.60
CA LYS A 57 -17.96 5.60 -10.96
C LYS A 57 -19.44 5.44 -11.31
N ASP A 58 -20.29 5.14 -10.31
CA ASP A 58 -21.75 5.24 -10.43
C ASP A 58 -22.27 6.41 -9.57
N GLU A 59 -21.71 7.60 -9.81
CA GLU A 59 -22.37 8.85 -9.42
C GLU A 59 -23.20 9.32 -10.63
N ARG A 60 -24.29 8.60 -10.89
CA ARG A 60 -25.47 9.19 -11.53
C ARG A 60 -26.34 9.76 -10.42
N ILE A 61 -26.30 11.07 -10.20
CA ILE A 61 -27.42 11.97 -9.85
C ILE A 61 -26.95 13.38 -10.19
#